data_AF-A0A133KGB8-F1
#
_entry.id   AF-A0A133KGB8-F1
#
_cell.length_a   1.000
_cell.length_b   1.000
_cell.length_c   1.000
_cell.angle_alpha   90.00
_cell.angle_beta   90.00
_cell.angle_gamma   90.00
#
_symmetry.space_group_name_H-M   'P 1'
#
loop_
_entity.id
_entity.type
_entity.pdbx_description
1 polymer ?
#
loop_
_entity_poly.entity_id
_entity_poly.type
_entity_poly.pdbx_seq_one_letter_code
_entity_poly.pdbx_strand_id
1 'polypeptide(L)' 'MQDMGMTDKQFNGFLRQLIKNLKTANENKNEEEKTEEIKEIIEDLQKTLED' A
#
# COMPACT_ATOMS: atom_id res chain seq x y z
N MET A 1 25.92 1.19 14.89
CA MET A 1 25.11 0.04 14.46
C MET A 1 24.57 0.42 13.09
N GLN A 2 24.89 -0.33 12.03
CA GLN A 2 24.35 -0.02 10.70
C GLN A 2 22.83 -0.04 10.78
N ASP A 3 22.18 1.05 10.37
CA ASP A 3 20.76 1.05 10.04
C ASP A 3 20.52 -0.08 9.06
N MET A 4 19.97 -1.18 9.56
CA MET A 4 19.60 -2.31 8.73
C MET A 4 18.32 -1.87 8.02
N GLY A 5 18.47 -1.17 6.89
CA GLY A 5 17.37 -0.81 6.02
C GLY A 5 16.52 -2.04 5.70
N MET A 6 15.23 -1.81 5.39
CA MET A 6 14.27 -2.86 5.06
C MET A 6 14.90 -3.86 4.09
N THR A 7 14.92 -5.15 4.45
CA THR A 7 15.49 -6.18 3.58
C THR A 7 14.71 -6.23 2.26
N ASP A 8 15.38 -6.57 1.15
CA ASP A 8 14.71 -6.71 -0.16
C ASP A 8 13.45 -7.58 -0.09
N LYS A 9 13.42 -8.57 0.81
CA LYS A 9 12.26 -9.44 1.03
C LYS A 9 11.07 -8.72 1.66
N GLN A 10 11.31 -7.83 2.62
CA GLN A 10 10.27 -7.02 3.27
C GLN A 10 9.72 -5.99 2.28
N PHE A 11 10.59 -5.31 1.51
CA PHE A 11 10.17 -4.37 0.48
C PHE A 11 9.34 -5.05 -0.63
N ASN A 12 9.78 -6.22 -1.08
CA ASN A 12 9.01 -7.03 -2.02
C ASN A 12 7.67 -7.53 -1.44
N GLY A 13 7.60 -7.77 -0.13
CA GLY A 13 6.35 -8.12 0.55
C GLY A 13 5.37 -6.96 0.57
N PHE A 14 5.85 -5.77 0.91
CA PHE A 14 5.09 -4.53 0.86
C PHE A 14 4.54 -4.25 -0.55
N LEU A 15 5.38 -4.32 -1.60
CA LEU A 15 4.92 -4.10 -2.97
C LEU A 15 3.83 -5.09 -3.41
N ARG A 16 3.92 -6.37 -3.00
CA ARG A 16 2.85 -7.35 -3.28
C ARG A 16 1.54 -6.96 -2.63
N GLN A 17 1.58 -6.49 -1.38
CA GLN A 17 0.38 -6.05 -0.67
C GLN A 17 -0.23 -4.81 -1.30
N LEU A 18 0.59 -3.82 -1.66
CA LEU A 18 0.15 -2.61 -2.36
C LEU A 18 -0.53 -2.95 -3.70
N ILE A 19 0.09 -3.80 -4.51
CA ILE A 19 -0.47 -4.24 -5.80
C ILE A 19 -1.81 -4.96 -5.59
N LYS A 20 -1.92 -5.80 -4.55
CA LYS A 20 -3.17 -6.48 -4.24
C LYS A 20 -4.28 -5.48 -3.91
N ASN A 21 -4.01 -4.51 -3.05
CA ASN A 21 -5.00 -3.49 -2.65
C ASN A 21 -5.43 -2.64 -3.85
N LEU A 22 -4.49 -2.21 -4.69
CA LEU A 22 -4.79 -1.45 -5.91
C LEU A 22 -5.64 -2.24 -6.92
N LYS A 23 -5.43 -3.56 -7.03
CA LYS A 23 -6.27 -4.43 -7.88
C LYS A 23 -7.69 -4.55 -7.34
N THR A 24 -7.83 -4.78 -6.02
CA THR A 24 -9.14 -4.81 -5.36
C THR A 24 -9.91 -3.52 -5.63
N ALA A 25 -9.28 -2.37 -5.39
CA ALA A 25 -9.89 -1.07 -5.68
C ALA A 25 -10.25 -0.94 -7.16
N ASN A 26 -9.37 -1.31 -8.07
CA ASN A 26 -9.65 -1.22 -9.51
C ASN A 26 -10.84 -2.10 -9.96
N GLU A 27 -11.01 -3.28 -9.37
CA GLU A 27 -12.12 -4.21 -9.63
C GLU A 27 -13.44 -3.75 -9.01
N ASN A 28 -13.42 -2.86 -8.01
CA ASN A 28 -14.63 -2.28 -7.44
C ASN A 28 -15.39 -1.43 -8.49
N LYS A 29 -16.66 -1.77 -8.69
CA LYS A 29 -17.57 -1.10 -9.64
C LYS A 29 -18.33 0.08 -9.03
N ASN A 30 -18.35 0.18 -7.70
CA ASN A 30 -18.90 1.33 -7.00
C ASN A 30 -17.80 2.40 -6.93
N GLU A 31 -18.04 3.56 -7.56
CA GLU A 31 -17.07 4.66 -7.61
C GLU A 31 -16.80 5.28 -6.24
N GLU A 32 -17.80 5.33 -5.36
CA GLU A 32 -17.66 5.88 -4.00
C GLU A 32 -16.77 4.96 -3.15
N GLU A 33 -17.07 3.67 -3.14
CA GLU A 33 -16.24 2.67 -2.43
C GLU A 33 -14.82 2.60 -3.00
N LYS A 34 -14.67 2.61 -4.34
CA LYS A 34 -13.34 2.68 -4.99
C LYS A 34 -12.55 3.91 -4.53
N THR A 35 -13.22 5.05 -4.39
CA THR A 35 -12.57 6.30 -3.96
C THR A 35 -12.09 6.18 -2.51
N GLU A 36 -12.90 5.62 -1.61
CA GLU A 36 -12.50 5.40 -0.23
C GLU A 36 -11.35 4.39 -0.12
N GLU A 37 -11.40 3.27 -0.85
CA GLU A 37 -10.31 2.29 -0.89
C GLU A 37 -8.98 2.90 -1.38
N ILE A 38 -9.02 3.80 -2.36
CA ILE A 38 -7.83 4.52 -2.82
C ILE A 38 -7.30 5.48 -1.75
N LYS A 39 -8.17 6.18 -1.00
CA LYS A 39 -7.76 7.06 0.10
C LYS A 39 -7.06 6.28 1.20
N GLU A 40 -7.60 5.12 1.60
CA GLU A 40 -6.97 4.24 2.58
C GLU A 40 -5.57 3.80 2.14
N ILE A 41 -5.41 3.41 0.86
CA ILE A 41 -4.09 3.06 0.30
C ILE A 41 -3.13 4.25 0.41
N ILE A 42 -3.57 5.48 0.11
CA ILE A 42 -2.73 6.67 0.20
C ILE A 42 -2.31 6.94 1.66
N GLU A 43 -3.25 6.85 2.61
CA GLU A 43 -2.94 7.04 4.04
C GLU A 43 -1.93 6.02 4.55
N ASP A 44 -2.06 4.76 4.18
CA ASP A 44 -1.13 3.70 4.57
C ASP A 44 0.27 3.93 3.99
N LEU A 45 0.35 4.39 2.74
CA LEU A 45 1.61 4.77 2.12
C LEU A 45 2.26 5.96 2.83
N GLN A 46 1.47 6.97 3.21
CA GLN A 46 1.98 8.13 3.96
C GLN A 46 2.52 7.73 5.32
N LYS A 47 1.76 6.96 6.11
CA LYS A 47 2.21 6.43 7.41
C LYS A 47 3.52 5.66 7.28
N THR A 48 3.64 4.81 6.25
CA THR A 48 4.87 4.03 6.00
C THR A 48 6.09 4.89 5.67
N LEU A 49 5.90 6.10 5.12
CA LEU A 49 6.99 7.03 4.80
C LEU A 49 7.33 7.98 5.93
N GLU A 50 6.37 8.26 6.83
CA GLU A 50 6.52 9.14 7.98
C GLU A 50 7.03 8.42 9.23
N ASP A 51 6.84 7.09 9.32
CA ASP A 51 7.44 6.18 10.31
C ASP A 51 8.89 5.78 9.95
#